data_AF-Q8TCT7-F1
#
_entry.id   AF-Q8TCT7-F1
#
_cell.length_a   1.000
_cell.length_b   1.000
_cell.length_c   1.000
_cell.angle_alpha   90.00
_cell.angle_beta   90.00
_cell.angle_gamma   90.00
#
_symmetry.space_group_name_H-M   'P 1'
#
loop_
_entity.id
_entity.type
_entity.pdbx_description
1 polymer ?
#
loop_
_entity_poly.entity_id
_entity_poly.type
_entity_poly.pdbx_seq_one_letter_code
_entity_poly.pdbx_strand_id
1 'polypeptide(L)'
;MAAAVAAALARLLAAFLLLAAQVACEYGMVHVVSQAGGPEGKDYCILYNPQWAHLPHDLSKASFLQLRNWTASLLCSAADLPARGFSNQIPLVARGNCTFYEKVRLAQGSGARGLLIVSRERLVPPGGNKTQYDEIGIPVALLSYKDMLDIFTRFGRTVRAALYAPKEPVLDYNMVIIFIMAVGTVAIGGYWAGSRDVKKRYMKHKRDDGPEKQEDEAVDVTPVMTCVFVVMCCSMLVLLYYFYDLLVYVVIGIFCLASATGLYSCLAPCVRRLPFGKCRIPNNSLPYFHKRPQARMLLLALFCVAVSVVWGVFRNEDQWAWVLQDALGIAFCLYMLKTIRLPTFKACTLLLLVLFLYDIFFVFITPFLTKSGSSIMVEVATGPSDSATREKLPMVLKVPRLNSSPLALCDRPFSLLGFGDILVPGLLVAYCHRFDIQVQSSRVYFVACTIAYGVGLLVTFVALALMQRGQPALLYLVPCTLVTSCAVALWRRELGVFWTGSGFAKVLPPSPWAPAPADGPQPPKDSATPLSPQPPSEEPATSPWPAEQSPKSRTSEEMGAGAPMREPGSPAESEGRDQAQPSPVTQPGASA
;
A
#
# COMPACT_ATOMS: atom_id res chain seq x y z
N MET A 1 -25.16 -3.65 18.41
CA MET A 1 -24.85 -3.87 16.98
C MET A 1 -23.37 -4.22 16.73
N ALA A 2 -22.40 -3.37 17.09
CA ALA A 2 -20.98 -3.64 16.81
C ALA A 2 -20.44 -4.97 17.39
N ALA A 3 -20.82 -5.33 18.62
CA ALA A 3 -20.44 -6.61 19.23
C ALA A 3 -21.04 -7.83 18.49
N ALA A 4 -22.28 -7.72 17.99
CA ALA A 4 -22.94 -8.77 17.23
C ALA A 4 -22.28 -8.95 15.84
N VAL A 5 -21.88 -7.85 15.20
CA VAL A 5 -21.12 -7.89 13.94
C VAL A 5 -19.73 -8.51 14.16
N ALA A 6 -19.04 -8.15 15.25
CA ALA A 6 -17.74 -8.75 15.58
C ALA A 6 -17.84 -10.26 15.85
N ALA A 7 -18.87 -10.71 16.57
CA ALA A 7 -19.12 -12.14 16.80
C ALA A 7 -19.51 -12.89 15.52
N ALA A 8 -20.29 -12.28 14.64
CA ALA A 8 -20.64 -12.85 13.34
C ALA A 8 -19.41 -12.98 12.43
N LEU A 9 -18.56 -11.95 12.39
CA LEU A 9 -17.29 -11.98 11.67
C LEU A 9 -16.33 -13.03 12.23
N ALA A 10 -16.24 -13.17 13.56
CA ALA A 10 -15.42 -14.19 14.21
C ALA A 10 -15.91 -15.62 13.89
N ARG A 11 -17.23 -15.84 13.82
CA ARG A 11 -17.81 -17.14 13.42
C ARG A 11 -17.61 -17.44 11.94
N LEU A 12 -17.76 -16.44 11.08
CA LEU A 12 -17.45 -16.55 9.65
C LEU A 12 -15.97 -16.87 9.43
N LEU A 13 -15.09 -16.17 10.14
CA LEU A 13 -13.65 -16.45 10.21
C LEU A 13 -13.36 -17.90 10.61
N ALA A 14 -13.96 -18.38 11.71
CA ALA A 14 -13.77 -19.75 12.18
C ALA A 14 -14.29 -20.80 11.18
N ALA A 15 -15.46 -20.56 10.58
CA ALA A 15 -16.01 -21.44 9.55
C ALA A 15 -15.12 -21.45 8.29
N PHE A 16 -14.57 -20.31 7.91
CA PHE A 16 -13.71 -20.19 6.73
C PHE A 16 -12.34 -20.86 6.94
N LEU A 17 -11.78 -20.74 8.15
CA LEU A 17 -10.56 -21.43 8.55
C LEU A 17 -10.68 -22.97 8.45
N LEU A 18 -11.88 -23.51 8.67
CA LEU A 18 -12.17 -24.95 8.53
C LEU A 18 -12.33 -25.40 7.07
N LEU A 19 -12.73 -24.51 6.16
CA LEU A 19 -13.00 -24.84 4.75
C LEU A 19 -11.73 -24.83 3.86
N ALA A 20 -10.61 -24.29 4.32
CA ALA A 20 -9.37 -24.20 3.53
C ALA A 20 -8.59 -25.52 3.41
N ALA A 21 -9.08 -26.63 3.94
CA ALA A 21 -8.40 -27.93 3.92
C ALA A 21 -8.60 -28.70 2.61
N GLN A 22 -8.07 -28.21 1.49
CA GLN A 22 -7.97 -28.98 0.24
C GLN A 22 -6.52 -29.00 -0.29
N VAL A 23 -5.94 -30.21 -0.37
CA VAL A 23 -4.68 -30.66 -1.00
C VAL A 23 -3.63 -29.58 -1.34
N ALA A 24 -2.58 -29.48 -0.51
CA ALA A 24 -1.46 -28.57 -0.70
C ALA A 24 -0.30 -29.26 -1.44
N CYS A 25 0.12 -28.68 -2.56
CA CYS A 25 1.43 -28.95 -3.15
C CYS A 25 2.52 -28.34 -2.26
N GLU A 26 3.69 -28.96 -2.20
CA GLU A 26 4.86 -28.40 -1.53
C GLU A 26 6.04 -28.21 -2.48
N TYR A 27 6.92 -27.28 -2.12
CA TYR A 27 8.17 -27.05 -2.83
C TYR A 27 9.30 -27.82 -2.14
N GLY A 28 10.21 -28.37 -2.95
CA GLY A 28 11.43 -29.01 -2.47
C GLY A 28 12.64 -28.47 -3.24
N MET A 29 13.79 -29.06 -2.96
CA MET A 29 15.03 -28.79 -3.67
C MET A 29 15.67 -30.07 -4.20
N VAL A 30 16.33 -29.93 -5.33
CA VAL A 30 17.30 -30.90 -5.82
C VAL A 30 18.70 -30.29 -5.72
N HIS A 31 19.52 -30.83 -4.81
CA HIS A 31 20.93 -30.45 -4.70
C HIS A 31 21.74 -31.23 -5.71
N VAL A 32 22.43 -30.55 -6.60
CA VAL A 32 23.23 -31.17 -7.67
C VAL A 32 24.71 -30.89 -7.46
N VAL A 33 25.51 -31.96 -7.55
CA VAL A 33 26.97 -31.92 -7.47
C VAL A 33 27.59 -32.62 -8.67
N SER A 34 28.78 -32.16 -9.08
CA SER A 34 29.58 -32.86 -10.09
C SER A 34 30.05 -34.21 -9.56
N GLN A 35 30.07 -35.24 -10.42
CA GLN A 35 30.59 -36.56 -10.06
C GLN A 35 32.08 -36.52 -9.69
N ALA A 36 32.84 -35.54 -10.20
CA ALA A 36 34.26 -35.39 -9.95
C ALA A 36 34.61 -34.79 -8.56
N GLY A 37 33.62 -34.53 -7.71
CA GLY A 37 33.85 -34.09 -6.32
C GLY A 37 34.34 -32.65 -6.17
N GLY A 38 33.75 -31.71 -6.91
CA GLY A 38 34.03 -30.28 -6.75
C GLY A 38 33.38 -29.69 -5.48
N PRO A 39 33.93 -28.58 -4.93
CA PRO A 39 33.48 -27.99 -3.66
C PRO A 39 32.12 -27.28 -3.72
N GLU A 40 31.58 -27.00 -4.91
CA GLU A 40 30.33 -26.25 -5.05
C GLU A 40 29.23 -27.11 -5.69
N GLY A 41 28.28 -27.54 -4.88
CA GLY A 41 26.96 -27.99 -5.35
C GLY A 41 26.01 -26.80 -5.50
N LYS A 42 24.94 -26.98 -6.28
CA LYS A 42 23.89 -25.97 -6.43
C LYS A 42 22.52 -26.60 -6.26
N ASP A 43 21.66 -25.89 -5.53
CA ASP A 43 20.25 -26.25 -5.38
C ASP A 43 19.42 -25.75 -6.55
N TYR A 44 18.39 -26.52 -6.91
CA TYR A 44 17.38 -26.14 -7.88
C TYR A 44 16.00 -26.40 -7.32
N CYS A 45 15.03 -25.56 -7.71
CA CYS A 45 13.65 -25.72 -7.31
C CYS A 45 13.03 -27.00 -7.88
N ILE A 46 12.29 -27.72 -7.04
CA ILE A 46 11.39 -28.77 -7.51
C ILE A 46 10.00 -28.59 -6.90
N LEU A 47 8.98 -29.01 -7.66
CA LEU A 47 7.61 -29.07 -7.18
C LEU A 47 7.20 -30.52 -6.97
N TYR A 48 6.74 -30.87 -5.78
CA TYR A 48 6.42 -32.25 -5.43
C TYR A 48 5.11 -32.35 -4.65
N ASN A 49 4.54 -33.56 -4.64
CA ASN A 49 3.37 -33.85 -3.83
C ASN A 49 3.79 -34.67 -2.61
N PRO A 50 3.73 -34.11 -1.39
CA PRO A 50 4.14 -34.82 -0.18
C PRO A 50 3.28 -36.05 0.10
N GLN A 51 2.07 -36.13 -0.47
CA GLN A 51 1.19 -37.30 -0.36
C GLN A 51 1.69 -38.49 -1.20
N TRP A 52 2.52 -38.26 -2.22
CA TRP A 52 3.06 -39.32 -3.07
C TRP A 52 4.35 -39.90 -2.51
N ALA A 53 5.21 -39.04 -2.00
CA ALA A 53 6.48 -39.45 -1.42
C ALA A 53 7.01 -38.38 -0.49
N HIS A 54 7.41 -38.80 0.70
CA HIS A 54 8.03 -37.92 1.68
C HIS A 54 9.51 -37.68 1.29
N LEU A 55 9.90 -36.42 1.14
CA LEU A 55 11.29 -36.05 0.97
C LEU A 55 11.97 -35.85 2.34
N PRO A 56 13.25 -36.22 2.50
CA PRO A 56 13.98 -35.92 3.73
C PRO A 56 14.10 -34.40 3.91
N HIS A 57 14.05 -33.92 5.14
CA HIS A 57 14.20 -32.48 5.42
C HIS A 57 15.65 -32.01 5.38
N ASP A 58 16.58 -32.88 5.78
CA ASP A 58 18.00 -32.56 5.84
C ASP A 58 18.71 -33.15 4.61
N LEU A 59 19.56 -32.35 3.95
CA LEU A 59 20.39 -32.82 2.84
C LEU A 59 21.30 -33.98 3.27
N SER A 60 21.75 -34.00 4.53
CA SER A 60 22.59 -35.08 5.09
C SER A 60 21.90 -36.44 5.13
N LYS A 61 20.57 -36.47 5.16
CA LYS A 61 19.75 -37.70 5.12
C LYS A 61 19.33 -38.05 3.69
N ALA A 62 19.54 -37.16 2.73
CA ALA A 62 19.18 -37.37 1.34
C ALA A 62 20.24 -38.23 0.65
N SER A 63 19.78 -39.24 -0.11
CA SER A 63 20.69 -40.11 -0.85
C SER A 63 21.12 -39.48 -2.17
N PHE A 64 22.43 -39.32 -2.35
CA PHE A 64 23.01 -38.82 -3.60
C PHE A 64 23.04 -39.92 -4.66
N LEU A 65 22.14 -39.80 -5.63
CA LEU A 65 21.98 -40.75 -6.72
C LEU A 65 22.45 -40.15 -8.04
N GLN A 66 22.77 -41.00 -9.02
CA GLN A 66 23.19 -40.51 -10.33
C GLN A 66 21.99 -39.93 -11.07
N LEU A 67 22.11 -38.68 -11.51
CA LEU A 67 21.09 -37.97 -12.26
C LEU A 67 21.40 -38.09 -13.75
N ARG A 68 20.42 -38.55 -14.55
CA ARG A 68 20.66 -38.81 -15.98
C ARG A 68 19.61 -38.16 -16.86
N ASN A 69 20.07 -37.46 -17.90
CA ASN A 69 19.18 -36.83 -18.87
C ASN A 69 18.53 -37.88 -19.78
N TRP A 70 17.21 -38.01 -19.67
CA TRP A 70 16.36 -38.84 -20.51
C TRP A 70 15.23 -38.02 -21.14
N THR A 71 15.42 -36.70 -21.27
CA THR A 71 14.38 -35.77 -21.73
C THR A 71 13.99 -35.96 -23.21
N ALA A 72 14.75 -36.75 -23.97
CA ALA A 72 14.34 -37.20 -25.31
C ALA A 72 13.15 -38.18 -25.26
N SER A 73 12.94 -38.84 -24.12
CA SER A 73 11.84 -39.76 -23.89
C SER A 73 10.74 -39.10 -23.07
N LEU A 74 9.49 -39.40 -23.41
CA LEU A 74 8.33 -39.03 -22.62
C LEU A 74 8.07 -40.05 -21.50
N LEU A 75 8.60 -41.27 -21.57
CA LEU A 75 8.31 -42.35 -20.62
C LEU A 75 6.80 -42.56 -20.42
N CYS A 76 6.06 -42.70 -21.51
CA CYS A 76 4.62 -42.97 -21.49
C CYS A 76 4.30 -44.43 -21.87
N SER A 77 5.25 -45.15 -22.46
CA SER A 77 5.08 -46.55 -22.87
C SER A 77 6.28 -47.40 -22.46
N ALA A 78 6.13 -48.73 -22.45
CA ALA A 78 7.25 -49.64 -22.18
C ALA A 78 8.36 -49.56 -23.24
N ALA A 79 8.06 -49.11 -24.46
CA ALA A 79 9.04 -48.92 -25.53
C ALA A 79 10.02 -47.77 -25.25
N ASP A 80 9.64 -46.84 -24.36
CA ASP A 80 10.45 -45.71 -23.96
C ASP A 80 11.52 -46.07 -22.92
N LEU A 81 11.51 -47.31 -22.41
CA LEU A 81 12.41 -47.77 -21.36
C LEU A 81 13.79 -48.12 -21.92
N PRO A 82 14.87 -47.76 -21.20
CA PRO A 82 16.20 -48.23 -21.55
C PRO A 82 16.31 -49.75 -21.36
N ALA A 83 17.02 -50.43 -22.27
CA ALA A 83 17.24 -51.88 -22.20
C ALA A 83 17.88 -52.36 -20.89
N ARG A 84 18.62 -51.50 -20.17
CA ARG A 84 19.25 -51.81 -18.87
C ARG A 84 18.46 -51.30 -17.66
N GLY A 85 17.27 -50.72 -17.86
CA GLY A 85 16.51 -50.04 -16.80
C GLY A 85 17.21 -48.77 -16.27
N PHE A 86 16.68 -48.24 -15.17
CA PHE A 86 17.20 -47.05 -14.47
C PHE A 86 17.93 -47.40 -13.17
N SER A 87 18.36 -48.66 -13.00
CA SER A 87 18.92 -49.23 -11.76
C SER A 87 19.80 -48.25 -10.96
N ASN A 88 19.27 -47.79 -9.81
CA ASN A 88 19.90 -46.84 -8.87
C ASN A 88 20.17 -45.42 -9.43
N GLN A 89 19.33 -44.94 -10.35
CA GLN A 89 19.43 -43.61 -10.95
C GLN A 89 18.13 -42.81 -10.78
N ILE A 90 18.25 -41.50 -10.94
CA ILE A 90 17.13 -40.56 -11.06
C ILE A 90 17.08 -40.11 -12.53
N PRO A 91 16.18 -40.68 -13.35
CA PRO A 91 15.96 -40.19 -14.71
C PRO A 91 15.25 -38.83 -14.72
N LEU A 92 15.74 -37.93 -15.59
CA LEU A 92 15.00 -36.71 -16.00
C LEU A 92 14.24 -37.01 -17.28
N VAL A 93 12.91 -36.99 -17.24
CA VAL A 93 12.05 -37.27 -18.39
C VAL A 93 11.24 -36.04 -18.75
N ALA A 94 10.86 -35.88 -20.02
CA ALA A 94 10.04 -34.74 -20.42
C ALA A 94 8.57 -34.92 -19.99
N ARG A 95 7.91 -33.81 -19.65
CA ARG A 95 6.44 -33.76 -19.53
C ARG A 95 5.83 -34.06 -20.90
N GLY A 96 4.88 -34.99 -20.93
CA GLY A 96 4.13 -35.38 -22.13
C GLY A 96 2.65 -35.55 -21.82
N ASN A 97 1.89 -36.19 -22.70
CA ASN A 97 0.42 -36.28 -22.58
C ASN A 97 -0.09 -37.42 -21.70
N CYS A 98 0.80 -38.27 -21.15
CA CYS A 98 0.42 -39.30 -20.18
C CYS A 98 0.27 -38.73 -18.76
N THR A 99 -0.38 -39.50 -17.89
CA THR A 99 -0.56 -39.13 -16.48
C THR A 99 0.77 -39.18 -15.72
N PHE A 100 0.84 -38.45 -14.60
CA PHE A 100 2.03 -38.50 -13.74
C PHE A 100 2.24 -39.93 -13.19
N TYR A 101 1.16 -40.60 -12.80
CA TYR A 101 1.20 -41.96 -12.25
C TYR A 101 1.77 -42.99 -13.26
N GLU A 102 1.39 -42.93 -14.54
CA GLU A 102 1.93 -43.84 -15.57
C GLU A 102 3.45 -43.73 -15.71
N LYS A 103 3.99 -42.51 -15.74
CA LYS A 103 5.45 -42.27 -15.80
C LYS A 103 6.16 -42.88 -14.59
N VAL A 104 5.58 -42.69 -13.41
CA VAL A 104 6.14 -43.18 -12.13
C VAL A 104 6.15 -44.69 -12.10
N ARG A 105 5.04 -45.33 -12.50
CA ARG A 105 4.93 -46.79 -12.57
C ARG A 105 6.00 -47.40 -13.48
N LEU A 106 6.23 -46.82 -14.66
CA LEU A 106 7.26 -47.27 -15.59
C LEU A 106 8.68 -47.05 -15.03
N ALA A 107 8.95 -45.90 -14.43
CA ALA A 107 10.24 -45.59 -13.82
C ALA A 107 10.56 -46.52 -12.64
N GLN A 108 9.62 -46.66 -11.71
CA GLN A 108 9.74 -47.52 -10.53
C GLN A 108 9.88 -48.99 -10.92
N GLY A 109 9.06 -49.47 -11.86
CA GLY A 109 9.11 -50.84 -12.37
C GLY A 109 10.42 -51.18 -13.09
N SER A 110 11.16 -50.18 -13.57
CA SER A 110 12.47 -50.34 -14.20
C SER A 110 13.65 -49.99 -13.28
N GLY A 111 13.42 -49.91 -11.97
CA GLY A 111 14.46 -49.77 -10.95
C GLY A 111 14.96 -48.35 -10.69
N ALA A 112 14.21 -47.32 -11.12
CA ALA A 112 14.51 -45.94 -10.72
C ALA A 112 14.34 -45.75 -9.20
N ARG A 113 15.15 -44.87 -8.62
CA ARG A 113 15.08 -44.53 -7.18
C ARG A 113 14.44 -43.17 -6.90
N GLY A 114 14.08 -42.46 -7.96
CA GLY A 114 13.38 -41.18 -7.96
C GLY A 114 13.07 -40.79 -9.40
N LEU A 115 12.15 -39.87 -9.62
CA LEU A 115 11.77 -39.41 -10.96
C LEU A 115 11.68 -37.88 -10.98
N LEU A 116 12.42 -37.26 -11.90
CA LEU A 116 12.29 -35.83 -12.19
C LEU A 116 11.61 -35.62 -13.54
N ILE A 117 10.48 -34.93 -13.53
CA ILE A 117 9.71 -34.62 -14.73
C ILE A 117 10.01 -33.18 -15.14
N VAL A 118 10.66 -33.03 -16.29
CA VAL A 118 11.06 -31.73 -16.82
C VAL A 118 9.89 -31.12 -17.58
N SER A 119 9.39 -29.99 -17.08
CA SER A 119 8.33 -29.23 -17.75
C SER A 119 8.89 -28.03 -18.48
N ARG A 120 8.51 -27.87 -19.76
CA ARG A 120 8.73 -26.62 -20.50
C ARG A 120 7.69 -25.56 -20.14
N GLU A 121 6.52 -26.02 -19.71
CA GLU A 121 5.42 -25.22 -19.19
C GLU A 121 5.56 -25.04 -17.67
N ARG A 122 4.56 -24.43 -17.04
CA ARG A 122 4.54 -24.25 -15.59
C ARG A 122 4.70 -25.58 -14.85
N LEU A 123 5.33 -25.53 -13.68
CA LEU A 123 5.37 -26.66 -12.75
C LEU A 123 3.96 -26.85 -12.19
N VAL A 124 3.37 -28.02 -12.41
CA VAL A 124 2.06 -28.40 -11.86
C VAL A 124 2.28 -29.50 -10.82
N PRO A 125 1.60 -29.45 -9.65
CA PRO A 125 1.70 -30.53 -8.67
C PRO A 125 1.48 -31.89 -9.33
N PRO A 126 2.36 -32.88 -9.10
CA PRO A 126 2.07 -34.24 -9.55
C PRO A 126 0.85 -34.75 -8.78
N GLY A 127 -0.18 -35.18 -9.52
CA GLY A 127 -1.46 -35.58 -8.98
C GLY A 127 -2.01 -36.83 -9.65
N GLY A 128 -2.92 -37.51 -8.95
CA GLY A 128 -3.57 -38.74 -9.37
C GLY A 128 -4.72 -39.10 -8.44
N ASN A 129 -5.33 -40.27 -8.63
CA ASN A 129 -6.37 -40.78 -7.74
C ASN A 129 -5.76 -41.24 -6.41
N LYS A 130 -6.46 -41.05 -5.29
CA LYS A 130 -5.97 -41.43 -3.95
C LYS A 130 -5.51 -42.89 -3.86
N THR A 131 -6.20 -43.80 -4.54
CA THR A 131 -5.85 -45.23 -4.58
C THR A 131 -4.51 -45.51 -5.26
N GLN A 132 -4.04 -44.60 -6.11
CA GLN A 132 -2.76 -44.71 -6.80
C GLN A 132 -1.57 -44.31 -5.91
N TYR A 133 -1.83 -43.62 -4.79
CA TYR A 133 -0.76 -43.07 -3.95
C TYR A 133 -0.03 -44.18 -3.21
N ASP A 134 -0.74 -45.22 -2.78
CA ASP A 134 -0.19 -46.36 -2.06
C ASP A 134 0.76 -47.22 -2.90
N GLU A 135 0.70 -47.13 -4.23
CA GLU A 135 1.56 -47.89 -5.15
C GLU A 135 2.88 -47.18 -5.49
N ILE A 136 2.99 -45.89 -5.17
CA ILE A 136 4.16 -45.07 -5.47
C ILE A 136 5.18 -45.21 -4.33
N GLY A 137 6.34 -45.78 -4.65
CA GLY A 137 7.44 -46.01 -3.71
C GLY A 137 8.69 -45.16 -3.97
N ILE A 138 8.65 -44.25 -4.94
CA ILE A 138 9.78 -43.39 -5.30
C ILE A 138 9.39 -41.90 -5.23
N PRO A 139 10.31 -40.99 -4.86
CA PRO A 139 10.04 -39.56 -4.90
C PRO A 139 9.86 -39.05 -6.34
N VAL A 140 8.81 -38.26 -6.53
CA VAL A 140 8.42 -37.69 -7.83
C VAL A 140 8.33 -36.19 -7.70
N ALA A 141 9.07 -35.50 -8.55
CA ALA A 141 9.13 -34.06 -8.55
C ALA A 141 9.18 -33.53 -9.98
N LEU A 142 8.67 -32.31 -10.17
CA LEU A 142 8.84 -31.58 -11.43
C LEU A 142 9.99 -30.58 -11.30
N LEU A 143 10.74 -30.43 -12.38
CA LEU A 143 11.85 -29.49 -12.53
C LEU A 143 11.61 -28.63 -13.77
N SER A 144 11.98 -27.35 -13.73
CA SER A 144 11.80 -26.49 -14.90
C SER A 144 12.81 -26.86 -16.00
N TYR A 145 12.42 -26.67 -17.27
CA TYR A 145 13.33 -26.91 -18.40
C TYR A 145 14.58 -26.02 -18.34
N LYS A 146 14.47 -24.79 -17.82
CA LYS A 146 15.60 -23.87 -17.65
C LYS A 146 16.60 -24.40 -16.62
N ASP A 147 16.12 -24.90 -15.49
CA ASP A 147 16.97 -25.47 -14.44
C ASP A 147 17.69 -26.71 -14.95
N MET A 148 17.00 -27.56 -15.72
CA MET A 148 17.64 -28.71 -16.38
C MET A 148 18.79 -28.29 -17.28
N LEU A 149 18.62 -27.22 -18.09
CA LEU A 149 19.69 -26.69 -18.92
C LEU A 149 20.87 -26.18 -18.06
N ASP A 150 20.62 -25.37 -17.04
CA ASP A 150 21.68 -24.86 -16.15
C ASP A 150 22.44 -25.99 -15.44
N ILE A 151 21.75 -27.05 -15.00
CA ILE A 151 22.38 -28.25 -14.40
C ILE A 151 23.44 -28.84 -15.34
N PHE A 152 23.05 -29.18 -16.57
CA PHE A 152 23.96 -29.88 -17.49
C PHE A 152 25.00 -28.96 -18.12
N THR A 153 24.72 -27.65 -18.22
CA THR A 153 25.71 -26.64 -18.65
C THR A 153 26.75 -26.41 -17.56
N ARG A 154 26.37 -26.37 -16.29
CA ARG A 154 27.28 -26.06 -15.17
C ARG A 154 28.07 -27.25 -14.67
N PHE A 155 27.44 -28.42 -14.54
CA PHE A 155 28.05 -29.62 -13.93
C PHE A 155 28.46 -30.70 -14.94
N GLY A 156 28.13 -30.51 -16.22
CA GLY A 156 28.40 -31.49 -17.27
C GLY A 156 27.38 -32.63 -17.33
N ARG A 157 27.67 -33.69 -18.09
CA ARG A 157 26.72 -34.79 -18.38
C ARG A 157 26.51 -35.77 -17.24
N THR A 158 27.48 -35.88 -16.33
CA THR A 158 27.51 -36.88 -15.27
C THR A 158 27.47 -36.21 -13.90
N VAL A 159 26.28 -36.15 -13.31
CA VAL A 159 26.03 -35.40 -12.08
C VAL A 159 25.34 -36.30 -11.06
N ARG A 160 25.53 -36.01 -9.77
CA ARG A 160 24.81 -36.65 -8.68
C ARG A 160 23.82 -35.65 -8.10
N ALA A 161 22.66 -36.14 -7.72
CA ALA A 161 21.60 -35.32 -7.17
C ALA A 161 20.97 -35.96 -5.95
N ALA A 162 20.52 -35.11 -5.03
CA ALA A 162 19.77 -35.50 -3.84
C ALA A 162 18.51 -34.62 -3.75
N LEU A 163 17.35 -35.25 -3.58
CA LEU A 163 16.09 -34.52 -3.36
C LEU A 163 15.84 -34.39 -1.87
N TYR A 164 15.49 -33.18 -1.43
CA TYR A 164 15.18 -32.88 -0.04
C TYR A 164 14.18 -31.73 0.03
N ALA A 165 13.41 -31.64 1.12
CA ALA A 165 12.42 -30.59 1.35
C ALA A 165 12.63 -30.03 2.75
N PRO A 166 13.53 -29.04 2.92
CA PRO A 166 13.84 -28.55 4.26
C PRO A 166 12.63 -27.86 4.87
N LYS A 167 12.48 -28.06 6.18
CA LYS A 167 11.42 -27.41 6.94
C LYS A 167 11.64 -25.90 6.90
N GLU A 168 10.64 -25.19 6.43
CA GLU A 168 10.63 -23.74 6.57
C GLU A 168 10.53 -23.39 8.06
N PRO A 169 11.41 -22.50 8.56
CA PRO A 169 11.20 -21.95 9.88
C PRO A 169 9.89 -21.17 9.87
N VAL A 170 9.08 -21.35 10.92
CA VAL A 170 7.79 -20.65 11.08
C VAL A 170 7.93 -19.12 11.14
N LEU A 171 9.12 -18.61 11.45
CA LEU A 171 9.43 -17.19 11.52
C LEU A 171 10.80 -16.91 10.91
N ASP A 172 10.82 -16.39 9.68
CA ASP A 172 12.04 -15.91 9.02
C ASP A 172 12.36 -14.46 9.40
N TYR A 173 13.64 -14.09 9.37
CA TYR A 173 14.11 -12.71 9.62
C TYR A 173 13.50 -11.67 8.68
N ASN A 174 13.20 -12.05 7.44
CA ASN A 174 12.57 -11.14 6.48
C ASN A 174 11.15 -10.70 6.91
N MET A 175 10.39 -11.59 7.56
CA MET A 175 9.08 -11.24 8.13
C MET A 175 9.22 -10.20 9.24
N VAL A 176 10.27 -10.30 10.05
CA VAL A 176 10.59 -9.29 11.09
C VAL A 176 10.96 -7.95 10.46
N ILE A 177 11.74 -7.94 9.38
CA ILE A 177 12.09 -6.70 8.65
C ILE A 177 10.82 -6.06 8.07
N ILE A 178 9.96 -6.83 7.39
CA ILE A 178 8.68 -6.33 6.87
C ILE A 178 7.79 -5.82 8.01
N PHE A 179 7.72 -6.53 9.12
CA PHE A 179 6.97 -6.11 10.30
C PHE A 179 7.40 -4.71 10.77
N ILE A 180 8.71 -4.52 10.96
CA ILE A 180 9.28 -3.25 11.42
C ILE A 180 9.02 -2.14 10.40
N MET A 181 9.22 -2.40 9.10
CA MET A 181 8.95 -1.42 8.04
C MET A 181 7.47 -1.03 7.99
N ALA A 182 6.56 -1.99 8.07
CA ALA A 182 5.12 -1.76 8.00
C ALA A 182 4.60 -0.99 9.22
N VAL A 183 4.92 -1.46 10.43
CA VAL A 183 4.53 -0.80 11.70
C VAL A 183 5.17 0.58 11.79
N GLY A 184 6.46 0.71 11.42
CA GLY A 184 7.17 1.98 11.37
C GLY A 184 6.51 2.97 10.40
N THR A 185 6.15 2.52 9.20
CA THR A 185 5.47 3.37 8.19
C THR A 185 4.11 3.84 8.68
N VAL A 186 3.30 2.96 9.26
CA VAL A 186 1.99 3.32 9.83
C VAL A 186 2.14 4.29 11.00
N ALA A 187 3.07 4.04 11.93
CA ALA A 187 3.30 4.91 13.08
C ALA A 187 3.79 6.30 12.67
N ILE A 188 4.81 6.37 11.80
CA ILE A 188 5.37 7.65 11.31
C ILE A 188 4.33 8.39 10.46
N GLY A 189 3.65 7.69 9.55
CA GLY A 189 2.63 8.27 8.68
C GLY A 189 1.42 8.80 9.45
N GLY A 190 0.89 8.02 10.39
CA GLY A 190 -0.21 8.42 11.26
C GLY A 190 0.16 9.60 12.18
N TYR A 191 1.35 9.57 12.77
CA TYR A 191 1.86 10.67 13.59
C TYR A 191 2.02 11.96 12.76
N TRP A 192 2.60 11.85 11.57
CA TRP A 192 2.83 12.99 10.69
C TRP A 192 1.52 13.58 10.18
N ALA A 193 0.57 12.75 9.74
CA ALA A 193 -0.74 13.19 9.29
C ALA A 193 -1.47 14.00 10.37
N GLY A 194 -1.51 13.50 11.62
CA GLY A 194 -2.13 14.25 12.72
C GLY A 194 -1.38 15.52 13.12
N SER A 195 -0.04 15.49 13.16
CA SER A 195 0.78 16.66 13.54
C SER A 195 0.68 17.82 12.55
N ARG A 196 0.60 17.51 11.25
CA ARG A 196 0.50 18.53 10.18
C ARG A 196 -0.81 19.31 10.29
N ASP A 197 -1.92 18.62 10.57
CA ASP A 197 -3.23 19.27 10.68
C ASP A 197 -3.28 20.22 11.86
N VAL A 198 -2.63 19.89 12.98
CA VAL A 198 -2.49 20.80 14.14
C VAL A 198 -1.70 22.03 13.76
N LYS A 199 -0.56 21.85 13.09
CA LYS A 199 0.25 22.97 12.62
C LYS A 199 -0.52 23.85 11.64
N LYS A 200 -1.32 23.26 10.75
CA LYS A 200 -2.18 23.99 9.80
C LYS A 200 -3.27 24.80 10.53
N ARG A 201 -3.91 24.22 11.56
CA ARG A 201 -4.91 24.93 12.38
C ARG A 201 -4.29 26.05 13.21
N TYR A 202 -3.14 25.82 13.84
CA TYR A 202 -2.41 26.84 14.59
C TYR A 202 -1.97 28.02 13.69
N MET A 203 -1.47 27.72 12.49
CA MET A 203 -1.11 28.75 11.50
C MET A 203 -2.34 29.49 10.96
N LYS A 204 -3.48 28.81 10.78
CA LYS A 204 -4.74 29.46 10.38
C LYS A 204 -5.19 30.47 11.42
N HIS A 205 -5.13 30.12 12.71
CA HIS A 205 -5.47 31.05 13.79
C HIS A 205 -4.51 32.25 13.89
N LYS A 206 -3.26 32.11 13.45
CA LYS A 206 -2.27 33.20 13.48
C LYS A 206 -2.32 34.11 12.25
N ARG A 207 -2.99 33.70 11.17
CA ARG A 207 -2.91 34.33 9.84
C ARG A 207 -4.27 34.84 9.32
N ASP A 208 -5.24 35.05 10.21
CA ASP A 208 -6.59 35.57 9.86
C ASP A 208 -6.60 37.01 9.28
N ASP A 209 -5.43 37.61 8.97
CA ASP A 209 -5.27 38.89 8.27
C ASP A 209 -4.82 38.79 6.79
N GLY A 210 -4.91 37.63 6.12
CA GLY A 210 -4.45 37.54 4.73
C GLY A 210 -5.12 36.49 3.84
N PRO A 211 -5.53 36.83 2.60
CA PRO A 211 -6.11 35.88 1.66
C PRO A 211 -4.98 35.10 0.97
N GLU A 212 -4.35 34.16 1.65
CA GLU A 212 -3.58 33.11 0.97
C GLU A 212 -4.27 31.76 1.12
N LYS A 213 -5.16 31.47 0.15
CA LYS A 213 -5.60 30.11 -0.18
C LYS A 213 -4.37 29.32 -0.67
N GLN A 214 -3.73 28.56 0.22
CA GLN A 214 -2.61 27.70 -0.16
C GLN A 214 -2.96 26.20 -0.04
N GLU A 215 -3.56 25.70 -1.12
CA GLU A 215 -3.24 24.51 -1.95
C GLU A 215 -2.69 23.21 -1.32
N ASP A 216 -2.98 22.93 -0.05
CA ASP A 216 -2.94 21.55 0.47
C ASP A 216 -4.37 21.15 0.88
N GLU A 217 -5.25 20.96 -0.10
CA GLU A 217 -6.57 20.36 0.08
C GLU A 217 -6.35 18.89 0.48
N ALA A 218 -6.50 18.60 1.77
CA ALA A 218 -6.63 17.22 2.19
C ALA A 218 -7.93 16.70 1.58
N VAL A 219 -7.87 15.55 0.89
CA VAL A 219 -9.06 14.97 0.26
C VAL A 219 -9.90 14.33 1.36
N ASP A 220 -11.00 14.98 1.72
CA ASP A 220 -11.96 14.45 2.67
C ASP A 220 -12.78 13.35 1.99
N VAL A 221 -12.62 12.11 2.46
CA VAL A 221 -13.31 10.96 1.86
C VAL A 221 -14.74 10.90 2.37
N THR A 222 -15.70 11.15 1.46
CA THR A 222 -17.12 10.92 1.72
C THR A 222 -17.46 9.44 1.54
N PRO A 223 -18.54 8.92 2.16
CA PRO A 223 -19.02 7.55 1.93
C PRO A 223 -19.22 7.20 0.45
N VAL A 224 -19.63 8.17 -0.37
CA VAL A 224 -19.77 8.01 -1.83
C VAL A 224 -18.41 7.83 -2.49
N MET A 225 -17.43 8.67 -2.13
CA MET A 225 -16.06 8.52 -2.63
C MET A 225 -15.44 7.19 -2.22
N THR A 226 -15.76 6.66 -1.02
CA THR A 226 -15.38 5.30 -0.61
C THR A 226 -15.93 4.24 -1.56
N CYS A 227 -17.23 4.28 -1.88
CA CYS A 227 -17.82 3.31 -2.81
C CYS A 227 -17.20 3.42 -4.22
N VAL A 228 -17.04 4.64 -4.73
CA VAL A 228 -16.40 4.88 -6.04
C VAL A 228 -14.96 4.35 -6.05
N PHE A 229 -14.19 4.65 -5.00
CA PHE A 229 -12.82 4.18 -4.85
C PHE A 229 -12.74 2.65 -4.85
N VAL A 230 -13.60 1.97 -4.10
CA VAL A 230 -13.63 0.50 -4.05
C VAL A 230 -14.00 -0.08 -5.41
N VAL A 231 -15.02 0.45 -6.10
CA VAL A 231 -15.40 0.00 -7.44
C VAL A 231 -14.24 0.18 -8.43
N MET A 232 -13.54 1.31 -8.38
CA MET A 232 -12.36 1.56 -9.22
C MET A 232 -11.20 0.60 -8.92
N CYS A 233 -10.95 0.28 -7.64
CA CYS A 233 -9.95 -0.71 -7.24
C CYS A 233 -10.33 -2.13 -7.73
N CYS A 234 -11.59 -2.52 -7.56
CA CYS A 234 -12.12 -3.80 -8.06
C CYS A 234 -11.98 -3.90 -9.58
N SER A 235 -12.40 -2.87 -10.31
CA SER A 235 -12.30 -2.86 -11.77
C SER A 235 -10.84 -2.92 -12.18
N MET A 236 -9.97 -2.11 -11.60
CA MET A 236 -8.54 -2.09 -11.93
C MET A 236 -7.89 -3.46 -11.69
N LEU A 237 -8.20 -4.16 -10.60
CA LEU A 237 -7.70 -5.52 -10.37
C LEU A 237 -8.18 -6.53 -11.41
N VAL A 238 -9.48 -6.51 -11.74
CA VAL A 238 -10.04 -7.44 -12.75
C VAL A 238 -9.47 -7.14 -14.13
N LEU A 239 -9.32 -5.87 -14.48
CA LEU A 239 -8.64 -5.45 -15.72
C LEU A 239 -7.19 -5.94 -15.74
N LEU A 240 -6.46 -5.78 -14.63
CA LEU A 240 -5.07 -6.23 -14.51
C LEU A 240 -4.94 -7.76 -14.60
N TYR A 241 -5.95 -8.51 -14.17
CA TYR A 241 -6.00 -9.95 -14.36
C TYR A 241 -6.10 -10.35 -15.84
N TYR A 242 -6.96 -9.69 -16.62
CA TYR A 242 -7.15 -10.00 -18.05
C TYR A 242 -6.08 -9.37 -18.97
N PHE A 243 -5.61 -8.17 -18.65
CA PHE A 243 -4.70 -7.36 -19.48
C PHE A 243 -3.39 -7.03 -18.75
N TYR A 244 -2.81 -8.03 -18.08
CA TYR A 244 -1.64 -7.85 -17.22
C TYR A 244 -0.45 -7.21 -17.95
N ASP A 245 -0.10 -7.74 -19.12
CA ASP A 245 1.10 -7.34 -19.87
C ASP A 245 1.12 -5.84 -20.26
N LEU A 246 -0.05 -5.22 -20.45
CA LEU A 246 -0.14 -3.80 -20.75
C LEU A 246 -0.29 -2.96 -19.47
N LEU A 247 -1.17 -3.38 -18.57
CA LEU A 247 -1.52 -2.58 -17.39
C LEU A 247 -0.40 -2.54 -16.35
N VAL A 248 0.49 -3.54 -16.31
CA VAL A 248 1.66 -3.53 -15.42
C VAL A 248 2.54 -2.31 -15.66
N TYR A 249 2.79 -1.93 -16.93
CA TYR A 249 3.58 -0.74 -17.27
C TYR A 249 2.88 0.56 -16.88
N VAL A 250 1.54 0.62 -16.99
CA VAL A 250 0.75 1.76 -16.52
C VAL A 250 0.89 1.92 -15.01
N VAL A 251 0.79 0.83 -14.25
CA VAL A 251 0.96 0.84 -12.79
C VAL A 251 2.38 1.24 -12.41
N ILE A 252 3.40 0.75 -13.11
CA ILE A 252 4.80 1.16 -12.91
C ILE A 252 4.96 2.66 -13.14
N GLY A 253 4.39 3.21 -14.22
CA GLY A 253 4.42 4.64 -14.50
C GLY A 253 3.76 5.48 -13.41
N ILE A 254 2.56 5.06 -12.94
CA ILE A 254 1.85 5.72 -11.84
C ILE A 254 2.68 5.65 -10.55
N PHE A 255 3.26 4.49 -10.24
CA PHE A 255 4.10 4.33 -9.06
C PHE A 255 5.34 5.22 -9.11
N CYS A 256 6.03 5.33 -10.25
CA CYS A 256 7.17 6.26 -10.41
C CYS A 256 6.77 7.71 -10.14
N LEU A 257 5.62 8.17 -10.66
CA LEU A 257 5.13 9.53 -10.43
C LEU A 257 4.73 9.75 -8.97
N ALA A 258 3.93 8.84 -8.41
CA ALA A 258 3.43 8.95 -7.04
C ALA A 258 4.56 8.83 -6.01
N SER A 259 5.52 7.92 -6.21
CA SER A 259 6.68 7.78 -5.32
C SER A 259 7.65 8.96 -5.44
N ALA A 260 7.86 9.54 -6.63
CA ALA A 260 8.62 10.79 -6.77
C ALA A 260 7.99 11.93 -5.97
N THR A 261 6.66 12.10 -6.04
CA THR A 261 5.94 13.09 -5.22
C THR A 261 6.00 12.78 -3.73
N GLY A 262 5.93 11.50 -3.36
CA GLY A 262 6.04 11.07 -1.97
C GLY A 262 7.41 11.34 -1.38
N LEU A 263 8.46 10.98 -2.12
CA LEU A 263 9.85 11.23 -1.77
C LEU A 263 10.16 12.72 -1.65
N TYR A 264 9.65 13.53 -2.59
CA TYR A 264 9.75 14.99 -2.50
C TYR A 264 9.11 15.52 -1.22
N SER A 265 7.91 15.05 -0.88
CA SER A 265 7.23 15.44 0.36
C SER A 265 8.01 15.02 1.62
N CYS A 266 8.62 13.84 1.62
CA CYS A 266 9.46 13.31 2.70
C CYS A 266 10.73 14.14 2.90
N LEU A 267 11.40 14.53 1.82
CA LEU A 267 12.70 15.23 1.88
C LEU A 267 12.57 16.75 1.98
N ALA A 268 11.45 17.34 1.54
CA ALA A 268 11.24 18.80 1.53
C ALA A 268 11.46 19.47 2.91
N PRO A 269 11.00 18.93 4.05
CA PRO A 269 11.29 19.50 5.36
C PRO A 269 12.79 19.51 5.70
N CYS A 270 13.54 18.50 5.29
CA CYS A 270 14.98 18.38 5.54
C CYS A 270 15.75 19.40 4.69
N VAL A 271 15.48 19.45 3.39
CA VAL A 271 16.14 20.39 2.46
C VAL A 271 15.86 21.85 2.82
N ARG A 272 14.66 22.17 3.34
CA ARG A 272 14.35 23.54 3.79
C ARG A 272 15.17 23.99 5.00
N ARG A 273 15.61 23.07 5.86
CA ARG A 273 16.47 23.36 7.02
C ARG A 273 17.93 23.58 6.65
N LEU A 274 18.38 23.09 5.49
CA LEU A 274 19.75 23.31 5.04
C LEU A 274 19.95 24.80 4.66
N PRO A 275 21.03 25.45 5.13
CA PRO A 275 21.28 26.88 4.91
C PRO A 275 21.70 27.22 3.47
N PHE A 276 22.12 26.22 2.69
CA PHE A 276 22.63 26.36 1.33
C PHE A 276 21.52 26.52 0.28
N GLY A 277 21.81 27.22 -0.82
CA GLY A 277 20.95 27.24 -2.02
C GLY A 277 19.66 28.06 -1.89
N LYS A 278 19.69 29.19 -1.18
CA LYS A 278 18.54 30.12 -1.05
C LYS A 278 18.24 30.91 -2.33
N CYS A 279 19.07 30.81 -3.37
CA CYS A 279 18.87 31.50 -4.63
C CYS A 279 17.48 31.17 -5.22
N ARG A 280 16.71 32.21 -5.51
CA ARG A 280 15.44 32.12 -6.23
C ARG A 280 15.71 32.31 -7.71
N ILE A 281 15.06 31.49 -8.53
CA ILE A 281 15.20 31.57 -9.99
C ILE A 281 14.64 32.94 -10.45
N PRO A 282 15.37 33.70 -11.28
CA PRO A 282 14.90 34.97 -11.82
C PRO A 282 13.62 34.77 -12.67
N ASN A 283 12.87 35.87 -12.84
CA ASN A 283 11.55 35.81 -13.47
C ASN A 283 11.68 35.40 -14.95
N ASN A 284 11.21 34.22 -15.31
CA ASN A 284 11.13 33.75 -16.69
C ASN A 284 9.65 33.63 -17.06
N SER A 285 9.32 33.89 -18.33
CA SER A 285 7.95 33.85 -18.89
C SER A 285 7.30 32.45 -18.90
N LEU A 286 7.96 31.43 -18.34
CA LEU A 286 7.43 30.08 -18.23
C LEU A 286 6.42 29.99 -17.07
N PRO A 287 5.19 29.48 -17.30
CA PRO A 287 4.10 29.50 -16.32
C PRO A 287 4.43 28.78 -15.01
N TYR A 288 5.29 27.77 -15.05
CA TYR A 288 5.72 27.02 -13.86
C TYR A 288 6.70 27.78 -12.95
N PHE A 289 7.44 28.75 -13.49
CA PHE A 289 8.45 29.53 -12.76
C PHE A 289 7.90 30.84 -12.17
N HIS A 290 6.63 31.16 -12.42
CA HIS A 290 6.00 32.41 -12.01
C HIS A 290 5.97 32.61 -10.47
N LYS A 291 6.00 31.52 -9.69
CA LYS A 291 6.02 31.56 -8.21
C LYS A 291 7.45 31.67 -7.61
N ARG A 292 8.48 31.99 -8.41
CA ARG A 292 9.91 32.08 -8.01
C ARG A 292 10.35 30.90 -7.12
N PRO A 293 10.31 29.64 -7.61
CA PRO A 293 10.73 28.50 -6.82
C PRO A 293 12.20 28.66 -6.39
N GLN A 294 12.51 28.25 -5.16
CA GLN A 294 13.89 28.20 -4.69
C GLN A 294 14.63 27.11 -5.46
N ALA A 295 15.83 27.40 -5.96
CA ALA A 295 16.63 26.47 -6.77
C ALA A 295 16.80 25.10 -6.07
N ARG A 296 16.99 25.12 -4.74
CA ARG A 296 17.06 23.89 -3.91
C ARG A 296 15.84 22.98 -4.02
N MET A 297 14.63 23.53 -4.19
CA MET A 297 13.41 22.74 -4.31
C MET A 297 13.27 22.14 -5.71
N LEU A 298 13.74 22.83 -6.74
CA LEU A 298 13.80 22.30 -8.10
C LEU A 298 14.82 21.17 -8.18
N LEU A 299 16.01 21.36 -7.59
CA LEU A 299 17.04 20.33 -7.51
C LEU A 299 16.52 19.09 -6.77
N LEU A 300 15.79 19.29 -5.68
CA LEU A 300 15.14 18.19 -4.96
C LEU A 300 14.11 17.47 -5.84
N ALA A 301 13.27 18.19 -6.58
CA ALA A 301 12.31 17.57 -7.48
C ALA A 301 13.01 16.74 -8.58
N LEU A 302 14.07 17.28 -9.19
CA LEU A 302 14.89 16.56 -10.16
C LEU A 302 15.51 15.30 -9.54
N PHE A 303 16.06 15.41 -8.33
CA PHE A 303 16.61 14.27 -7.59
C PHE A 303 15.55 13.20 -7.35
N CYS A 304 14.36 13.55 -6.85
CA CYS A 304 13.30 12.58 -6.59
C CYS A 304 12.81 11.88 -7.87
N VAL A 305 12.71 12.62 -8.98
CA VAL A 305 12.39 12.03 -10.29
C VAL A 305 13.52 11.11 -10.75
N ALA A 306 14.78 11.52 -10.65
CA ALA A 306 15.93 10.71 -11.03
C ALA A 306 15.99 9.39 -10.25
N VAL A 307 15.79 9.43 -8.93
CA VAL A 307 15.73 8.23 -8.07
C VAL A 307 14.61 7.29 -8.52
N SER A 308 13.44 7.82 -8.84
CA SER A 308 12.29 7.03 -9.30
C SER A 308 12.50 6.44 -10.70
N VAL A 309 13.17 7.18 -11.60
CA VAL A 309 13.54 6.70 -12.94
C VAL A 309 14.63 5.63 -12.85
N VAL A 310 15.65 5.79 -12.00
CA VAL A 310 16.68 4.78 -11.75
C VAL A 310 16.03 3.49 -11.28
N TRP A 311 15.12 3.56 -10.31
CA TRP A 311 14.33 2.39 -9.92
C TRP A 311 13.56 1.82 -11.12
N GLY A 312 12.84 2.65 -11.87
CA GLY A 312 12.04 2.21 -13.01
C GLY A 312 12.84 1.50 -14.11
N VAL A 313 14.09 1.91 -14.37
CA VAL A 313 14.99 1.31 -15.36
C VAL A 313 15.61 0.01 -14.84
N PHE A 314 16.07 0.00 -13.58
CA PHE A 314 16.77 -1.14 -12.97
C PHE A 314 15.85 -2.04 -12.12
N ARG A 315 14.52 -1.92 -12.26
CA ARG A 315 13.53 -2.62 -11.42
C ARG A 315 13.63 -4.15 -11.42
N ASN A 316 14.21 -4.72 -12.48
CA ASN A 316 14.38 -6.16 -12.64
C ASN A 316 15.65 -6.70 -11.95
N GLU A 317 16.49 -5.81 -11.41
CA GLU A 317 17.72 -6.17 -10.72
C GLU A 317 17.43 -6.54 -9.26
N ASP A 318 16.94 -7.77 -9.06
CA ASP A 318 16.44 -8.30 -7.78
C ASP A 318 17.47 -8.24 -6.61
N GLN A 319 18.77 -8.02 -6.87
CA GLN A 319 19.81 -7.92 -5.85
C GLN A 319 19.72 -6.66 -4.98
N TRP A 320 19.39 -5.51 -5.58
CA TRP A 320 19.43 -4.21 -4.89
C TRP A 320 18.21 -3.32 -5.18
N ALA A 321 17.51 -3.53 -6.29
CA ALA A 321 16.38 -2.70 -6.69
C ALA A 321 15.21 -2.76 -5.69
N TRP A 322 15.10 -3.85 -4.93
CA TRP A 322 14.10 -4.02 -3.86
C TRP A 322 14.24 -2.98 -2.75
N VAL A 323 15.46 -2.62 -2.35
CA VAL A 323 15.71 -1.58 -1.32
C VAL A 323 15.15 -0.25 -1.79
N LEU A 324 15.39 0.06 -3.05
CA LEU A 324 14.93 1.31 -3.65
C LEU A 324 13.41 1.31 -3.82
N GLN A 325 12.82 0.18 -4.19
CA GLN A 325 11.36 0.02 -4.26
C GLN A 325 10.72 0.26 -2.89
N ASP A 326 11.26 -0.35 -1.83
CA ASP A 326 10.71 -0.25 -0.48
C ASP A 326 10.85 1.17 0.07
N ALA A 327 11.99 1.83 -0.18
CA ALA A 327 12.17 3.24 0.19
C ALA A 327 11.17 4.18 -0.53
N LEU A 328 10.98 3.99 -1.84
CA LEU A 328 9.99 4.71 -2.64
C LEU A 328 8.55 4.40 -2.20
N GLY A 329 8.28 3.14 -1.87
CA GLY A 329 7.00 2.64 -1.36
C GLY A 329 6.64 3.21 0.01
N ILE A 330 7.60 3.27 0.94
CA ILE A 330 7.43 3.92 2.25
C ILE A 330 7.16 5.41 2.06
N ALA A 331 7.94 6.10 1.21
CA ALA A 331 7.73 7.53 0.94
C ALA A 331 6.34 7.80 0.32
N PHE A 332 5.92 6.96 -0.62
CA PHE A 332 4.56 6.96 -1.18
C PHE A 332 3.50 6.76 -0.08
N CYS A 333 3.69 5.76 0.78
CA CYS A 333 2.74 5.45 1.85
C CYS A 333 2.60 6.61 2.85
N LEU A 334 3.72 7.19 3.28
CA LEU A 334 3.74 8.37 4.16
C LEU A 334 3.02 9.55 3.51
N TYR A 335 3.25 9.78 2.23
CA TYR A 335 2.59 10.86 1.48
C TYR A 335 1.08 10.64 1.35
N MET A 336 0.63 9.43 1.05
CA MET A 336 -0.79 9.09 0.99
C MET A 336 -1.47 9.24 2.34
N LEU A 337 -0.89 8.72 3.43
CA LEU A 337 -1.42 8.87 4.79
C LEU A 337 -1.50 10.35 5.21
N LYS A 338 -0.54 11.17 4.79
CA LYS A 338 -0.53 12.62 5.01
C LYS A 338 -1.62 13.35 4.22
N THR A 339 -1.96 12.86 3.03
CA THR A 339 -2.82 13.58 2.05
C THR A 339 -4.29 13.20 2.18
N ILE A 340 -4.58 11.92 2.40
CA ILE A 340 -5.94 11.42 2.55
C ILE A 340 -6.42 11.70 3.97
N ARG A 341 -7.56 12.37 4.09
CA ARG A 341 -8.17 12.69 5.38
C ARG A 341 -9.53 12.02 5.51
N LEU A 342 -9.67 11.24 6.58
CA LEU A 342 -10.96 10.72 7.01
C LEU A 342 -11.49 11.64 8.11
N PRO A 343 -12.61 12.34 7.90
CA PRO A 343 -13.11 13.32 8.88
C PRO A 343 -13.84 12.68 10.06
N THR A 344 -14.32 11.44 9.90
CA THR A 344 -15.16 10.76 10.91
C THR A 344 -14.79 9.29 11.06
N PHE A 345 -14.94 8.76 12.27
CA PHE A 345 -14.75 7.32 12.51
C PHE A 345 -15.79 6.47 11.77
N LYS A 346 -16.99 7.01 11.52
CA LYS A 346 -18.00 6.37 10.66
C LYS A 346 -17.44 6.12 9.25
N ALA A 347 -16.78 7.11 8.65
CA ALA A 347 -16.15 6.96 7.33
C ALA A 347 -15.01 5.94 7.37
N CYS A 348 -14.16 5.96 8.41
CA CYS A 348 -13.10 4.95 8.61
C CYS A 348 -13.68 3.54 8.70
N THR A 349 -14.71 3.35 9.54
CA THR A 349 -15.35 2.05 9.75
C THR A 349 -15.99 1.52 8.47
N LEU A 350 -16.69 2.38 7.72
CA LEU A 350 -17.29 1.99 6.44
C LEU A 350 -16.21 1.57 5.43
N LEU A 351 -15.18 2.39 5.23
CA LEU A 351 -14.07 2.10 4.32
C LEU A 351 -13.38 0.77 4.67
N LEU A 352 -13.04 0.58 5.95
CA LEU A 352 -12.34 -0.60 6.44
C LEU A 352 -13.20 -1.87 6.31
N LEU A 353 -14.50 -1.80 6.61
CA LEU A 353 -15.39 -2.96 6.47
C LEU A 353 -15.61 -3.35 5.01
N VAL A 354 -15.74 -2.38 4.10
CA VAL A 354 -15.88 -2.68 2.67
C VAL A 354 -14.59 -3.30 2.13
N LEU A 355 -13.43 -2.77 2.51
CA LEU A 355 -12.13 -3.31 2.08
C LEU A 355 -11.80 -4.67 2.70
N PHE A 356 -12.28 -4.93 3.92
CA PHE A 356 -12.24 -6.25 4.54
C PHE A 356 -13.01 -7.30 3.71
N LEU A 357 -14.22 -6.96 3.25
CA LEU A 357 -15.02 -7.87 2.41
C LEU A 357 -14.38 -8.06 1.03
N TYR A 358 -13.81 -6.99 0.47
CA TYR A 358 -13.05 -7.04 -0.78
C TYR A 358 -11.88 -8.02 -0.70
N ASP A 359 -11.08 -7.96 0.37
CA ASP A 359 -9.90 -8.81 0.55
C ASP A 359 -10.29 -10.30 0.64
N ILE A 360 -11.31 -10.61 1.45
CA ILE A 360 -11.88 -11.98 1.55
C ILE A 360 -12.37 -12.47 0.18
N PHE A 361 -13.12 -11.64 -0.54
CA PHE A 361 -13.65 -12.03 -1.84
C PHE A 361 -12.53 -12.35 -2.83
N PHE A 362 -11.55 -11.45 -2.97
CA PHE A 362 -10.47 -11.60 -3.94
C PHE A 362 -9.44 -12.68 -3.57
N VAL A 363 -9.24 -12.98 -2.29
CA VAL A 363 -8.31 -14.04 -1.86
C VAL A 363 -8.97 -15.41 -1.83
N PHE A 364 -10.19 -15.53 -1.28
CA PHE A 364 -10.80 -16.84 -1.02
C PHE A 364 -11.95 -17.23 -1.94
N ILE A 365 -12.71 -16.27 -2.48
CA ILE A 365 -13.85 -16.58 -3.34
C ILE A 365 -13.41 -16.71 -4.80
N THR A 366 -12.49 -15.85 -5.26
CA THR A 366 -12.01 -15.92 -6.67
C THR A 366 -11.36 -17.25 -7.08
N PRO A 367 -10.64 -18.01 -6.24
CA PRO A 367 -10.18 -19.35 -6.60
C PRO A 367 -11.29 -20.29 -7.11
N PHE A 368 -12.52 -20.16 -6.60
CA PHE A 368 -13.66 -20.97 -7.04
C PHE A 368 -14.25 -20.52 -8.38
N LEU A 369 -13.98 -19.27 -8.79
CA LEU A 369 -14.45 -18.68 -10.04
C LEU A 369 -13.40 -18.77 -11.17
N THR A 370 -12.12 -18.84 -10.81
CA THR A 370 -11.00 -18.88 -11.76
C THR A 370 -10.71 -20.31 -12.21
N LYS A 371 -10.51 -20.51 -13.52
CA LYS A 371 -10.17 -21.83 -14.10
C LYS A 371 -8.87 -22.44 -13.54
N SER A 372 -7.93 -21.60 -13.10
CA SER A 372 -6.64 -22.02 -12.55
C SER A 372 -6.71 -22.46 -11.08
N GLY A 373 -7.84 -22.27 -10.40
CA GLY A 373 -7.95 -22.47 -8.95
C GLY A 373 -7.08 -21.51 -8.12
N SER A 374 -6.49 -20.48 -8.75
CA SER A 374 -5.65 -19.49 -8.10
C SER A 374 -6.46 -18.23 -7.78
N SER A 375 -6.13 -17.56 -6.68
CA SER A 375 -6.77 -16.30 -6.32
C SER A 375 -6.26 -15.19 -7.22
N ILE A 376 -7.18 -14.36 -7.73
CA ILE A 376 -6.85 -13.24 -8.62
C ILE A 376 -5.86 -12.30 -7.93
N MET A 377 -6.04 -12.03 -6.64
CA MET A 377 -5.14 -11.14 -5.89
C MET A 377 -3.72 -11.68 -5.82
N VAL A 378 -3.54 -12.98 -5.59
CA VAL A 378 -2.20 -13.58 -5.52
C VAL A 378 -1.58 -13.65 -6.91
N GLU A 379 -2.33 -14.09 -7.92
CA GLU A 379 -1.84 -14.21 -9.29
C GLU A 379 -1.41 -12.85 -9.86
N VAL A 380 -2.19 -11.80 -9.62
CA VAL A 380 -1.86 -10.43 -10.02
C VAL A 380 -0.64 -9.90 -9.24
N ALA A 381 -0.58 -10.12 -7.93
CA ALA A 381 0.52 -9.67 -7.08
C ALA A 381 1.88 -10.32 -7.44
N THR A 382 1.87 -11.61 -7.78
CA THR A 382 3.09 -12.33 -8.19
C THR A 382 3.41 -12.19 -9.66
N GLY A 383 2.46 -11.70 -10.46
CA GLY A 383 2.50 -11.77 -11.92
C GLY A 383 1.91 -13.10 -12.40
N PRO A 384 0.91 -13.08 -13.33
CA PRO A 384 0.41 -14.29 -13.97
C PRO A 384 1.58 -15.00 -14.63
N SER A 385 1.74 -16.31 -14.40
CA SER A 385 2.94 -16.98 -14.92
C SER A 385 2.96 -17.15 -16.45
N ASP A 386 1.85 -16.86 -17.14
CA ASP A 386 1.77 -16.78 -18.61
C ASP A 386 2.06 -15.37 -19.15
N SER A 387 2.33 -14.40 -18.27
CA SER A 387 2.70 -13.04 -18.68
C SER A 387 4.01 -13.09 -19.47
N ALA A 388 3.98 -12.53 -20.68
CA ALA A 388 5.16 -12.43 -21.54
C ALA A 388 6.24 -11.52 -20.93
N THR A 389 5.81 -10.55 -20.12
CA THR A 389 6.68 -9.50 -19.57
C THR A 389 7.49 -9.98 -18.36
N ARG A 390 6.98 -10.96 -17.59
CA ARG A 390 7.52 -11.38 -16.27
C ARG A 390 7.70 -10.23 -15.27
N GLU A 391 7.00 -9.11 -15.49
CA GLU A 391 7.06 -7.95 -14.62
C GLU A 391 6.26 -8.22 -13.34
N LYS A 392 6.70 -7.62 -12.22
CA LYS A 392 6.03 -7.72 -10.91
C LYS A 392 5.48 -6.36 -10.52
N LEU A 393 4.30 -6.31 -9.91
CA LEU A 393 3.71 -5.04 -9.47
C LEU A 393 4.55 -4.37 -8.37
N PRO A 394 4.77 -3.04 -8.45
CA PRO A 394 5.53 -2.31 -7.44
C PRO A 394 4.70 -1.83 -6.24
N MET A 395 3.49 -2.36 -6.06
CA MET A 395 2.54 -1.91 -5.03
C MET A 395 2.66 -2.71 -3.72
N VAL A 396 3.87 -3.18 -3.41
CA VAL A 396 4.17 -4.08 -2.28
C VAL A 396 5.54 -3.75 -1.69
N LEU A 397 5.71 -3.97 -0.38
CA LEU A 397 7.04 -4.08 0.22
C LEU A 397 7.64 -5.46 -0.13
N LYS A 398 8.91 -5.49 -0.52
CA LYS A 398 9.63 -6.70 -0.97
C LYS A 398 10.89 -6.89 -0.13
N VAL A 399 10.89 -7.89 0.75
CA VAL A 399 12.12 -8.28 1.47
C VAL A 399 12.56 -9.67 1.04
N PRO A 400 13.80 -9.83 0.55
CA PRO A 400 14.31 -11.14 0.16
C PRO A 400 14.33 -12.07 1.37
N ARG A 401 14.00 -13.35 1.16
CA ARG A 401 14.16 -14.40 2.16
C ARG A 401 15.65 -14.52 2.48
N LEU A 402 16.04 -14.08 3.67
CA LEU A 402 17.43 -14.06 4.12
C LEU A 402 17.95 -15.45 4.51
N ASN A 403 17.06 -16.42 4.67
CA ASN A 403 17.41 -17.79 5.01
C ASN A 403 17.30 -18.70 3.78
N SER A 404 18.11 -19.77 3.75
CA SER A 404 18.15 -20.77 2.69
C SER A 404 16.87 -21.61 2.67
N SER A 405 15.79 -21.01 2.17
CA SER A 405 14.48 -21.64 2.03
C SER A 405 14.29 -22.15 0.60
N PRO A 406 13.61 -23.31 0.40
CA PRO A 406 13.34 -23.88 -0.92
C PRO A 406 12.48 -22.92 -1.75
N LEU A 407 11.63 -22.12 -1.09
CA LEU A 407 10.81 -21.08 -1.71
C LEU A 407 11.64 -19.96 -2.33
N ALA A 408 12.82 -19.65 -1.78
CA ALA A 408 13.68 -18.62 -2.34
C ALA A 408 14.21 -19.02 -3.73
N LEU A 409 14.45 -20.32 -3.92
CA LEU A 409 14.83 -20.90 -5.21
C LEU A 409 13.62 -21.12 -6.14
N CYS A 410 12.43 -21.35 -5.60
CA CYS A 410 11.21 -21.67 -6.34
C CYS A 410 10.37 -20.46 -6.77
N ASP A 411 11.01 -19.40 -7.27
CA ASP A 411 10.36 -18.17 -7.76
C ASP A 411 9.55 -17.36 -6.70
N ARG A 412 9.68 -17.69 -5.40
CA ARG A 412 9.20 -16.82 -4.30
C ARG A 412 10.34 -16.28 -3.43
N PRO A 413 11.35 -15.59 -4.01
CA PRO A 413 12.48 -15.05 -3.25
C PRO A 413 12.09 -13.97 -2.26
N PHE A 414 10.92 -13.33 -2.42
CA PHE A 414 10.51 -12.20 -1.59
C PHE A 414 9.31 -12.55 -0.73
N SER A 415 9.34 -12.09 0.52
CA SER A 415 8.09 -11.89 1.27
C SER A 415 7.48 -10.56 0.81
N LEU A 416 6.16 -10.58 0.57
CA LEU A 416 5.41 -9.48 -0.01
C LEU A 416 4.36 -9.00 0.98
N LEU A 417 4.27 -7.68 1.19
CA LEU A 417 3.16 -7.05 1.93
C LEU A 417 2.58 -5.91 1.09
N GLY A 418 1.27 -5.93 0.85
CA GLY A 418 0.61 -4.91 0.03
C GLY A 418 0.63 -3.53 0.66
N PHE A 419 0.81 -2.48 -0.14
CA PHE A 419 0.63 -1.10 0.36
C PHE A 419 -0.80 -0.84 0.83
N GLY A 420 -1.79 -1.58 0.28
CA GLY A 420 -3.17 -1.53 0.77
C GLY A 420 -3.26 -1.86 2.27
N ASP A 421 -2.55 -2.89 2.71
CA ASP A 421 -2.56 -3.36 4.10
C ASP A 421 -1.88 -2.38 5.07
N ILE A 422 -1.00 -1.51 4.56
CA ILE A 422 -0.34 -0.44 5.33
C ILE A 422 -1.21 0.82 5.33
N LEU A 423 -1.65 1.25 4.15
CA LEU A 423 -2.39 2.49 3.96
C LEU A 423 -3.75 2.44 4.64
N VAL A 424 -4.51 1.37 4.43
CA VAL A 424 -5.92 1.31 4.80
C VAL A 424 -6.10 1.35 6.33
N PRO A 425 -5.46 0.46 7.13
CA PRO A 425 -5.42 0.62 8.58
C PRO A 425 -4.67 1.88 9.04
N GLY A 426 -3.64 2.31 8.30
CA GLY A 426 -2.88 3.52 8.61
C GLY A 426 -3.73 4.80 8.58
N LEU A 427 -4.76 4.86 7.73
CA LEU A 427 -5.72 5.98 7.72
C LEU A 427 -6.52 6.06 9.02
N LEU A 428 -6.87 4.91 9.62
CA LEU A 428 -7.50 4.87 10.93
C LEU A 428 -6.53 5.31 12.03
N VAL A 429 -5.28 4.86 11.99
CA VAL A 429 -4.24 5.31 12.94
C VAL A 429 -4.04 6.83 12.85
N ALA A 430 -4.03 7.39 11.64
CA ALA A 430 -3.98 8.83 11.41
C ALA A 430 -5.20 9.56 11.99
N TYR A 431 -6.41 8.99 11.84
CA TYR A 431 -7.62 9.51 12.46
C TYR A 431 -7.53 9.50 13.99
N CYS A 432 -7.09 8.40 14.59
CA CYS A 432 -6.90 8.26 16.04
C CYS A 432 -5.95 9.33 16.59
N HIS A 433 -4.82 9.59 15.91
CA HIS A 433 -3.90 10.65 16.31
C HIS A 433 -4.52 12.06 16.21
N ARG A 434 -5.29 12.32 15.14
CA ARG A 434 -6.03 13.59 14.99
C ARG A 434 -7.06 13.78 16.10
N PHE A 435 -7.71 12.70 16.52
CA PHE A 435 -8.70 12.74 17.59
C PHE A 435 -8.05 12.95 18.96
N ASP A 436 -6.94 12.27 19.26
CA ASP A 436 -6.19 12.48 20.50
C ASP A 436 -5.83 13.95 20.72
N ILE A 437 -5.36 14.63 19.67
CA ILE A 437 -4.98 16.03 19.78
C ILE A 437 -6.19 16.95 19.98
N GLN A 438 -7.35 16.60 19.42
CA GLN A 438 -8.58 17.37 19.62
C GLN A 438 -9.12 17.27 21.03
N VAL A 439 -9.06 16.09 21.63
CA VAL A 439 -9.52 15.84 23.00
C VAL A 439 -8.42 16.15 24.03
N GLN A 440 -7.25 16.64 23.59
CA GLN A 440 -6.08 16.86 24.44
C GLN A 440 -5.68 15.61 25.25
N SER A 441 -5.91 14.43 24.67
CA SER A 441 -5.51 13.13 25.22
C SER A 441 -4.01 12.91 25.00
N SER A 442 -3.37 12.19 25.94
CA SER A 442 -1.96 11.77 25.87
C SER A 442 -1.69 10.69 24.81
N ARG A 443 -2.18 10.88 23.58
CA ARG A 443 -1.98 9.99 22.41
C ARG A 443 -2.49 8.55 22.60
N VAL A 444 -3.48 8.36 23.47
CA VAL A 444 -3.96 7.02 23.86
C VAL A 444 -4.61 6.30 22.69
N TYR A 445 -5.44 6.98 21.89
CA TYR A 445 -6.06 6.36 20.71
C TYR A 445 -5.03 5.97 19.67
N PHE A 446 -4.05 6.85 19.40
CA PHE A 446 -2.96 6.63 18.45
C PHE A 446 -2.09 5.43 18.84
N VAL A 447 -1.63 5.38 20.10
CA VAL A 447 -0.77 4.29 20.58
C VAL A 447 -1.55 2.98 20.59
N ALA A 448 -2.78 2.96 21.12
CA ALA A 448 -3.60 1.75 21.15
C ALA A 448 -3.89 1.21 19.75
N CYS A 449 -4.25 2.07 18.80
CA CYS A 449 -4.53 1.65 17.42
C CYS A 449 -3.25 1.19 16.68
N THR A 450 -2.10 1.82 16.96
CA THR A 450 -0.80 1.41 16.38
C THR A 450 -0.36 0.04 16.90
N ILE A 451 -0.53 -0.20 18.20
CA ILE A 451 -0.28 -1.52 18.81
C ILE A 451 -1.24 -2.56 18.22
N ALA A 452 -2.52 -2.23 18.08
CA ALA A 452 -3.50 -3.13 17.47
C ALA A 452 -3.17 -3.48 16.01
N TYR A 453 -2.66 -2.52 15.24
CA TYR A 453 -2.13 -2.78 13.89
C TYR A 453 -0.98 -3.78 13.93
N GLY A 454 0.01 -3.55 14.81
CA GLY A 454 1.13 -4.48 15.00
C GLY A 454 0.67 -5.88 15.41
N VAL A 455 -0.26 -6.00 16.35
CA VAL A 455 -0.83 -7.29 16.76
C VAL A 455 -1.56 -7.97 15.59
N GLY A 456 -2.40 -7.25 14.84
CA GLY A 456 -3.10 -7.80 13.68
C GLY A 456 -2.14 -8.28 12.59
N LEU A 457 -1.04 -7.55 12.35
CA LEU A 457 -0.02 -7.95 11.38
C LEU A 457 0.74 -9.19 11.85
N LEU A 458 1.06 -9.27 13.14
CA LEU A 458 1.70 -10.46 13.74
C LEU A 458 0.80 -11.69 13.61
N VAL A 459 -0.49 -11.56 13.92
CA VAL A 459 -1.47 -12.65 13.74
C VAL A 459 -1.56 -13.06 12.26
N THR A 460 -1.50 -12.11 11.33
CA THR A 460 -1.45 -12.41 9.89
C THR A 460 -0.24 -13.27 9.53
N PHE A 461 0.95 -12.93 10.04
CA PHE A 461 2.16 -13.70 9.79
C PHE A 461 2.11 -15.09 10.42
N VAL A 462 1.58 -15.21 11.64
CA VAL A 462 1.36 -16.51 12.29
C VAL A 462 0.38 -17.36 11.47
N ALA A 463 -0.73 -16.77 11.00
CA ALA A 463 -1.69 -17.48 10.15
C ALA A 463 -1.07 -17.92 8.81
N LEU A 464 -0.25 -17.07 8.18
CA LEU A 464 0.46 -17.40 6.96
C LEU A 464 1.46 -18.55 7.17
N ALA A 465 2.21 -18.52 8.27
CA ALA A 465 3.16 -19.57 8.62
C ALA A 465 2.47 -20.91 8.94
N LEU A 466 1.31 -20.89 9.61
CA LEU A 466 0.56 -22.09 9.97
C LEU A 466 -0.20 -22.69 8.78
N MET A 467 -0.76 -21.85 7.90
CA MET A 467 -1.63 -22.31 6.80
C MET A 467 -0.89 -22.50 5.48
N GLN A 468 0.36 -22.04 5.36
CA GLN A 468 1.19 -22.19 4.16
C GLN A 468 0.50 -21.70 2.87
N ARG A 469 -0.38 -20.69 3.03
CA ARG A 469 -1.15 -20.06 1.96
C ARG A 469 -1.20 -18.56 2.17
N GLY A 470 -1.31 -17.83 1.07
CA GLY A 470 -1.54 -16.39 1.10
C GLY A 470 -2.79 -16.09 1.93
N GLN A 471 -2.63 -15.30 2.98
CA GLN A 471 -3.72 -14.87 3.85
C GLN A 471 -4.13 -13.44 3.48
N PRO A 472 -5.44 -13.14 3.46
CA PRO A 472 -5.90 -11.75 3.36
C PRO A 472 -5.48 -11.01 4.63
N ALA A 473 -4.61 -10.00 4.53
CA ALA A 473 -4.07 -9.33 5.72
C ALA A 473 -5.12 -8.44 6.40
N LEU A 474 -6.02 -7.83 5.63
CA LEU A 474 -7.10 -6.99 6.19
C LEU A 474 -8.05 -7.79 7.06
N LEU A 475 -8.14 -9.11 6.83
CA LEU A 475 -8.92 -10.04 7.65
C LEU A 475 -8.56 -9.97 9.14
N TYR A 476 -7.29 -9.76 9.46
CA TYR A 476 -6.79 -9.67 10.84
C TYR A 476 -6.58 -8.21 11.27
N LEU A 477 -6.08 -7.36 10.37
CA LEU A 477 -5.79 -5.96 10.66
C LEU A 477 -7.04 -5.14 10.98
N VAL A 478 -8.12 -5.32 10.21
CA VAL A 478 -9.34 -4.52 10.35
C VAL A 478 -10.04 -4.80 11.68
N PRO A 479 -10.32 -6.07 12.07
CA PRO A 479 -10.92 -6.35 13.37
C PRO A 479 -10.05 -5.85 14.52
N CYS A 480 -8.73 -6.11 14.51
CA CYS A 480 -7.83 -5.67 15.58
C CYS A 480 -7.89 -4.15 15.76
N THR A 481 -7.71 -3.38 14.68
CA THR A 481 -7.65 -1.91 14.76
C THR A 481 -9.00 -1.27 15.08
N LEU A 482 -10.11 -1.73 14.47
CA LEU A 482 -11.45 -1.20 14.74
C LEU A 482 -11.95 -1.57 16.14
N VAL A 483 -11.81 -2.83 16.56
CA VAL A 483 -12.29 -3.28 17.87
C VAL A 483 -11.52 -2.58 18.97
N THR A 484 -10.18 -2.47 18.88
CA THR A 484 -9.39 -1.73 19.87
C THR A 484 -9.79 -0.26 19.91
N SER A 485 -9.93 0.41 18.76
CA SER A 485 -10.33 1.83 18.73
C SER A 485 -11.72 2.05 19.34
N CYS A 486 -12.67 1.17 19.02
CA CYS A 486 -14.02 1.21 19.58
C CYS A 486 -14.02 0.92 21.09
N ALA A 487 -13.23 -0.06 21.55
CA ALA A 487 -13.10 -0.40 22.96
C ALA A 487 -12.51 0.76 23.78
N VAL A 488 -11.47 1.44 23.27
CA VAL A 488 -10.90 2.63 23.92
C VAL A 488 -11.93 3.76 23.98
N ALA A 489 -12.66 4.02 22.89
CA ALA A 489 -13.70 5.05 22.84
C ALA A 489 -14.87 4.76 23.79
N LEU A 490 -15.25 3.49 23.93
CA LEU A 490 -16.25 3.03 24.89
C LEU A 490 -15.77 3.20 26.32
N TRP A 491 -14.54 2.80 26.62
CA TRP A 491 -13.97 2.90 27.96
C TRP A 491 -13.87 4.36 28.44
N ARG A 492 -13.51 5.28 27.54
CA ARG A 492 -13.47 6.72 27.82
C ARG A 492 -14.83 7.42 27.80
N ARG A 493 -15.90 6.72 27.42
CA ARG A 493 -17.26 7.28 27.24
C ARG A 493 -17.33 8.42 26.19
N GLU A 494 -16.39 8.43 25.24
CA GLU A 494 -16.28 9.44 24.17
C GLU A 494 -16.81 8.93 22.82
N LEU A 495 -17.42 7.74 22.80
CA LEU A 495 -17.81 7.05 21.55
C LEU A 495 -18.68 7.94 20.63
N GLY A 496 -19.62 8.73 21.15
CA GLY A 496 -20.45 9.60 20.32
C GLY A 496 -19.64 10.68 19.58
N VAL A 497 -18.68 11.30 20.29
CA VAL A 497 -17.79 12.33 19.73
C VAL A 497 -16.79 11.70 18.76
N PHE A 498 -16.25 10.54 19.11
CA PHE A 498 -15.36 9.75 18.27
C PHE A 498 -16.04 9.27 16.98
N TRP A 499 -17.29 8.81 17.07
CA TRP A 499 -18.09 8.29 15.95
C TRP A 499 -18.41 9.36 14.91
N THR A 500 -18.91 10.51 15.39
CA THR A 500 -19.35 11.63 14.54
C THR A 500 -18.22 12.54 14.11
N GLY A 501 -17.09 12.53 14.81
CA GLY A 501 -16.04 13.52 14.62
C GLY A 501 -16.53 14.94 14.94
N SER A 502 -17.50 15.11 15.84
CA SER A 502 -18.13 16.42 16.11
C SER A 502 -17.17 17.50 16.65
N GLY A 503 -15.92 17.15 16.98
CA GLY A 503 -14.82 18.09 17.26
C GLY A 503 -14.11 18.65 16.02
N PHE A 504 -14.35 18.10 14.82
CA PHE A 504 -13.81 18.61 13.56
C PHE A 504 -14.66 19.77 12.98
N ALA A 505 -15.91 19.93 13.42
CA ALA A 505 -16.90 20.82 12.79
C ALA A 505 -17.40 21.99 13.67
N LYS A 506 -17.06 22.07 14.96
CA LYS A 506 -17.46 23.21 15.80
C LYS A 506 -16.43 24.34 15.79
N VAL A 507 -16.80 25.37 15.06
CA VAL A 507 -16.41 26.78 15.21
C VAL A 507 -16.33 27.11 16.71
N LEU A 508 -15.20 27.71 17.13
CA LEU A 508 -14.98 28.22 18.49
C LEU A 508 -16.15 29.14 18.91
N PRO A 509 -16.53 29.16 20.20
CA PRO A 509 -17.49 30.15 20.69
C PRO A 509 -16.94 31.57 20.45
N PRO A 510 -17.79 32.57 20.16
CA PRO A 510 -17.32 33.92 19.88
C PRO A 510 -16.50 34.42 21.07
N SER A 511 -15.34 35.01 20.77
CA SER A 511 -14.50 35.66 21.77
C SER A 511 -15.36 36.62 22.60
N PRO A 512 -15.25 36.60 23.94
CA PRO A 512 -15.97 37.55 24.81
C PRO A 512 -15.65 39.02 24.54
N TRP A 513 -14.67 39.32 23.67
CA TRP A 513 -14.14 40.67 23.42
C TRP A 513 -14.34 41.17 21.98
N ALA A 514 -15.30 40.63 21.23
CA ALA A 514 -15.74 41.30 19.99
C ALA A 514 -16.64 42.50 20.36
N PRO A 515 -16.28 43.75 19.99
CA PRO A 515 -17.11 44.91 20.26
C PRO A 515 -18.44 44.78 19.52
N ALA A 516 -19.55 44.98 20.24
CA ALA A 516 -20.89 44.99 19.66
C ALA A 516 -20.99 46.02 18.52
N PRO A 517 -21.82 45.76 17.48
CA PRO A 517 -22.07 46.76 16.46
C PRO A 517 -22.64 48.01 17.12
N ALA A 518 -22.02 49.15 16.83
CA ALA A 518 -22.46 50.45 17.32
C ALA A 518 -23.79 50.82 16.64
N ASP A 519 -24.90 50.48 17.30
CA ASP A 519 -26.15 51.22 17.17
C ASP A 519 -26.31 52.10 18.41
N GLY A 520 -26.50 53.40 18.15
CA GLY A 520 -26.38 54.48 19.11
C GLY A 520 -27.44 54.50 20.24
N PRO A 521 -27.19 55.27 21.31
CA PRO A 521 -27.98 55.22 22.53
C PRO A 521 -29.30 55.98 22.37
N GLN A 522 -30.44 55.31 22.60
CA GLN A 522 -31.68 55.99 22.97
C GLN A 522 -31.90 55.94 24.49
N PRO A 523 -32.32 57.06 25.11
CA PRO A 523 -32.30 57.26 26.56
C PRO A 523 -33.50 56.60 27.28
N PRO A 524 -33.38 56.32 28.59
CA PRO A 524 -34.38 55.60 29.36
C PRO A 524 -35.51 56.52 29.82
N LYS A 525 -36.76 56.05 29.72
CA LYS A 525 -37.93 56.69 30.35
C LYS A 525 -38.50 55.74 31.40
N ASP A 526 -38.03 55.91 32.63
CA ASP A 526 -38.74 55.48 33.83
C ASP A 526 -39.75 56.57 34.23
N SER A 527 -41.00 56.19 34.47
CA SER A 527 -41.73 56.45 35.72
C SER A 527 -43.25 56.44 35.56
N ALA A 528 -43.88 55.76 36.52
CA ALA A 528 -45.23 55.95 37.07
C ALA A 528 -46.44 55.18 36.49
N THR A 529 -46.60 53.97 37.05
CA THR A 529 -47.76 53.52 37.88
C THR A 529 -49.14 53.23 37.21
N PRO A 530 -49.84 52.13 37.61
CA PRO A 530 -50.78 51.40 36.74
C PRO A 530 -52.25 51.57 37.12
N LEU A 531 -53.18 51.39 36.17
CA LEU A 531 -54.56 50.94 36.42
C LEU A 531 -55.22 50.37 35.14
N SER A 532 -55.82 49.19 35.32
CA SER A 532 -56.58 48.33 34.39
C SER A 532 -58.04 48.83 34.23
N PRO A 533 -59.00 48.15 33.56
CA PRO A 533 -59.12 47.73 32.14
C PRO A 533 -60.50 48.10 31.51
N GLN A 534 -60.68 47.71 30.24
CA GLN A 534 -61.92 47.36 29.46
C GLN A 534 -62.40 48.28 28.30
N PRO A 535 -62.79 47.67 27.14
CA PRO A 535 -63.31 48.31 25.91
C PRO A 535 -64.87 48.21 25.83
N PRO A 536 -65.58 48.77 24.82
CA PRO A 536 -65.87 48.03 23.57
C PRO A 536 -66.14 48.87 22.28
N SER A 537 -65.97 48.19 21.13
CA SER A 537 -66.76 48.17 19.87
C SER A 537 -67.52 49.41 19.34
N GLU A 538 -67.33 49.75 18.04
CA GLU A 538 -68.40 49.79 17.01
C GLU A 538 -67.84 50.11 15.59
N GLU A 539 -68.20 49.26 14.63
CA GLU A 539 -68.15 49.41 13.15
C GLU A 539 -69.27 50.38 12.66
N PRO A 540 -69.53 50.72 11.35
CA PRO A 540 -69.25 49.95 10.11
C PRO A 540 -68.96 50.75 8.78
N ALA A 541 -68.64 49.97 7.73
CA ALA A 541 -69.02 50.10 6.30
C ALA A 541 -68.51 51.27 5.40
N THR A 542 -67.79 50.93 4.31
CA THR A 542 -68.29 50.86 2.89
C THR A 542 -67.11 50.88 1.88
N SER A 543 -67.10 49.93 0.92
CA SER A 543 -66.16 49.70 -0.20
C SER A 543 -66.37 50.70 -1.39
N PRO A 544 -65.78 50.61 -2.61
CA PRO A 544 -64.75 49.69 -3.21
C PRO A 544 -63.65 50.38 -4.10
N TRP A 545 -62.71 49.57 -4.62
CA TRP A 545 -61.60 49.84 -5.59
C TRP A 545 -62.06 50.41 -6.96
N PRO A 546 -61.22 50.97 -7.90
CA PRO A 546 -59.97 50.38 -8.46
C PRO A 546 -58.88 51.35 -9.01
N ALA A 547 -57.79 50.78 -9.56
CA ALA A 547 -56.63 51.46 -10.16
C ALA A 547 -56.76 51.65 -11.69
N GLU A 548 -56.29 52.78 -12.26
CA GLU A 548 -55.64 52.87 -13.59
C GLU A 548 -55.04 54.27 -13.93
N GLN A 549 -53.90 54.23 -14.65
CA GLN A 549 -53.34 55.18 -15.66
C GLN A 549 -52.76 56.59 -15.27
N SER A 550 -51.41 56.71 -15.32
CA SER A 550 -50.54 57.49 -16.25
C SER A 550 -50.93 58.89 -16.80
N PRO A 551 -50.03 59.71 -17.41
CA PRO A 551 -48.81 60.42 -16.91
C PRO A 551 -48.72 61.92 -17.38
N LYS A 552 -47.73 62.74 -16.92
CA LYS A 552 -46.92 63.72 -17.73
C LYS A 552 -46.20 64.85 -16.94
N SER A 553 -44.89 65.01 -17.25
CA SER A 553 -44.13 66.27 -17.53
C SER A 553 -43.81 67.25 -16.36
N ARG A 554 -42.72 68.04 -16.23
CA ARG A 554 -41.66 68.68 -17.09
C ARG A 554 -40.40 69.02 -16.21
N THR A 555 -39.14 68.82 -16.64
CA THR A 555 -38.13 69.75 -17.30
C THR A 555 -37.63 70.90 -16.40
N SER A 556 -36.35 71.36 -16.29
CA SER A 556 -35.19 71.61 -17.21
C SER A 556 -33.86 71.84 -16.42
N GLU A 557 -32.66 71.36 -16.85
CA GLU A 557 -31.48 72.03 -17.54
C GLU A 557 -30.70 73.09 -16.70
N GLU A 558 -29.36 73.13 -16.56
CA GLU A 558 -28.22 73.44 -17.48
C GLU A 558 -26.86 73.01 -16.80
N MET A 559 -25.83 72.41 -17.42
CA MET A 559 -24.78 72.88 -18.40
C MET A 559 -23.42 73.28 -17.75
N GLY A 560 -22.29 72.69 -18.22
CA GLY A 560 -20.93 73.31 -18.11
C GLY A 560 -19.73 72.38 -17.82
N ALA A 561 -18.80 72.25 -18.77
CA ALA A 561 -17.53 71.51 -18.68
C ALA A 561 -16.30 72.44 -18.84
N GLY A 562 -15.13 72.10 -18.27
CA GLY A 562 -13.83 72.72 -18.68
C GLY A 562 -12.64 72.64 -17.68
N ALA A 563 -11.66 71.77 -17.99
CA ALA A 563 -10.17 71.87 -17.91
C ALA A 563 -9.35 72.46 -16.70
N PRO A 564 -8.03 72.12 -16.57
CA PRO A 564 -7.29 71.99 -15.29
C PRO A 564 -6.15 73.02 -15.02
N MET A 565 -5.68 73.16 -13.76
CA MET A 565 -4.31 73.63 -13.42
C MET A 565 -3.88 73.45 -11.92
N ARG A 566 -2.74 72.76 -11.72
CA ARG A 566 -1.57 72.90 -10.79
C ARG A 566 -1.63 73.50 -9.35
N GLU A 567 -1.07 72.68 -8.41
CA GLU A 567 -0.06 72.94 -7.32
C GLU A 567 -0.30 74.03 -6.23
N PRO A 568 0.41 74.07 -5.05
CA PRO A 568 1.82 73.70 -4.79
C PRO A 568 2.20 73.12 -3.38
N GLY A 569 3.48 72.72 -3.18
CA GLY A 569 4.11 72.66 -1.84
C GLY A 569 5.28 71.67 -1.62
N SER A 570 6.52 72.14 -1.79
CA SER A 570 7.86 71.51 -1.58
C SER A 570 8.46 71.91 -0.20
N PRO A 571 9.77 71.76 0.18
CA PRO A 571 10.89 70.85 -0.18
C PRO A 571 11.83 70.43 1.02
N ALA A 572 12.98 69.80 0.70
CA ALA A 572 14.33 69.92 1.34
C ALA A 572 14.76 68.92 2.48
N GLU A 573 15.79 68.07 2.27
CA GLU A 573 17.24 68.19 2.64
C GLU A 573 17.56 67.35 3.91
N SER A 574 18.72 66.75 4.22
CA SER A 574 20.06 66.57 3.64
C SER A 574 20.80 65.42 4.40
N GLU A 575 21.77 64.79 3.74
CA GLU A 575 23.10 64.30 4.23
C GLU A 575 23.33 63.30 5.40
N GLY A 576 24.33 62.41 5.17
CA GLY A 576 25.20 61.77 6.19
C GLY A 576 25.53 60.29 5.91
N ARG A 577 26.61 59.94 5.17
CA ARG A 577 27.96 59.51 5.67
C ARG A 577 27.93 58.37 6.72
N ASP A 578 28.72 57.29 6.71
CA ASP A 578 30.04 57.00 6.16
C ASP A 578 30.35 55.48 6.19
N GLN A 579 31.15 55.05 5.20
CA GLN A 579 32.25 54.05 5.18
C GLN A 579 32.35 52.90 6.21
N ALA A 580 32.51 51.65 5.71
CA ALA A 580 33.75 50.85 5.81
C ALA A 580 33.61 49.38 5.32
N GLN A 581 34.29 49.04 4.22
CA GLN A 581 34.82 47.70 3.81
C GLN A 581 36.25 47.57 4.42
N PRO A 582 37.07 46.47 4.33
CA PRO A 582 37.02 45.25 3.48
C PRO A 582 37.44 43.90 4.18
N SER A 583 37.01 42.71 3.69
CA SER A 583 37.75 41.64 2.91
C SER A 583 39.04 41.03 3.55
N PRO A 584 39.64 39.93 3.02
CA PRO A 584 39.23 38.51 3.10
C PRO A 584 40.42 37.55 3.47
N VAL A 585 40.19 36.31 3.94
CA VAL A 585 41.27 35.29 4.08
C VAL A 585 40.78 33.84 3.83
N THR A 586 41.24 33.31 2.70
CA THR A 586 41.89 31.99 2.44
C THR A 586 41.12 30.64 2.51
N GLN A 587 41.51 29.81 1.53
CA GLN A 587 40.96 28.58 0.96
C GLN A 587 41.79 27.32 1.43
N PRO A 588 41.74 26.10 0.82
CA PRO A 588 41.45 24.84 1.52
C PRO A 588 42.56 23.74 1.46
N GLY A 589 42.35 22.59 2.13
CA GLY A 589 43.08 21.30 1.93
C GLY A 589 42.24 20.14 2.51
N ALA A 590 41.85 19.11 1.76
CA ALA A 590 42.60 17.98 1.18
C ALA A 590 42.79 16.79 2.17
N SER A 591 42.04 15.72 1.88
CA SER A 591 42.33 14.27 2.01
C SER A 591 42.49 13.59 3.39
N ALA A 592 41.57 12.66 3.65
CA ALA A 592 41.83 11.28 4.07
C ALA A 592 40.74 10.37 3.48
#